data_AF-A0A9Q0STX9-F1
#
_entry.id   AF-A0A9Q0STX9-F1
#
_cell.length_a   1.000
_cell.length_b   1.000
_cell.length_c   1.000
_cell.angle_alpha   90.00
_cell.angle_beta   90.00
_cell.angle_gamma   90.00
#
_symmetry.space_group_name_H-M   'P 1'
#
loop_
_entity.id
_entity.type
_entity.pdbx_description
1 polymer ?
#
loop_
_entity_poly.entity_id
_entity_poly.type
_entity_poly.pdbx_seq_one_letter_code
_entity_poly.pdbx_strand_id
1 'polypeptide(L)'
;MKRTIPWTDSVDVISSDESSSSDSGIELNDGIGGQRLSSYVTIDQPIKEMTSGGLLIRRAEMYQDYMKHIPIPAQRGSAIPFSSWVGLGKSVKQLYQQPLHYLTNILLYKWDQQRIGSEDEYTPLDTMMHPCKAEATIWLVEEVHRRTSSHYHVAKIWQSDPMHHAFVDSIFPQL
;
A
#
# COMPACT_ATOMS: atom_id res chain seq x y z
N MET A 1 -18.41 -9.00 29.73
CA MET A 1 -19.65 -8.20 29.78
C MET A 1 -19.95 -7.71 28.37
N LYS A 2 -21.09 -8.11 27.81
CA LYS A 2 -21.55 -7.77 26.46
C LYS A 2 -22.30 -6.44 26.51
N ARG A 3 -22.04 -5.53 25.57
CA ARG A 3 -22.96 -4.43 25.24
C ARG A 3 -23.21 -4.45 23.75
N THR A 4 -24.47 -4.31 23.39
CA THR A 4 -25.01 -4.41 22.03
C THR A 4 -25.98 -3.24 21.83
N ILE A 5 -26.08 -2.77 20.57
CA ILE A 5 -27.20 -2.04 19.90
C ILE A 5 -27.25 -0.50 20.13
N PRO A 6 -27.81 0.36 19.21
CA PRO A 6 -28.18 0.21 17.78
C PRO A 6 -27.57 1.26 16.83
N TRP A 7 -27.75 1.01 15.54
CA TRP A 7 -27.69 1.94 14.42
C TRP A 7 -29.03 2.67 14.24
N THR A 8 -29.01 3.92 13.79
CA THR A 8 -30.15 4.58 13.12
C THR A 8 -29.64 5.49 12.00
N ASP A 9 -30.12 5.21 10.79
CA ASP A 9 -30.09 6.04 9.59
C ASP A 9 -30.70 7.42 9.80
N SER A 10 -30.22 8.41 9.06
CA SER A 10 -31.03 9.47 8.41
C SER A 10 -30.18 10.16 7.35
N VAL A 11 -30.51 9.90 6.09
CA VAL A 11 -30.10 10.66 4.91
C VAL A 11 -30.95 11.93 4.84
N ASP A 12 -30.35 13.08 4.53
CA ASP A 12 -31.08 14.24 4.02
C ASP A 12 -30.42 14.74 2.74
N VAL A 13 -31.21 14.64 1.67
CA VAL A 13 -30.97 15.15 0.33
C VAL A 13 -31.57 16.55 0.25
N ILE A 14 -30.77 17.58 -0.02
CA ILE A 14 -31.28 18.81 -0.62
C ILE A 14 -30.27 19.30 -1.66
N SER A 15 -30.71 19.24 -2.93
CA SER A 15 -30.16 19.96 -4.07
C SER A 15 -30.89 21.31 -4.20
N SER A 16 -30.18 22.39 -4.54
CA SER A 16 -30.57 23.31 -5.63
C SER A 16 -29.51 24.40 -5.86
N ASP A 17 -29.31 24.68 -7.15
CA ASP A 17 -28.45 25.69 -7.77
C ASP A 17 -28.85 27.14 -7.46
N GLU A 18 -27.86 28.05 -7.47
CA GLU A 18 -28.05 29.40 -8.01
C GLU A 18 -26.72 30.02 -8.49
N SER A 19 -26.59 30.04 -9.81
CA SER A 19 -25.56 30.77 -10.55
C SER A 19 -25.71 32.28 -10.35
N SER A 20 -24.59 32.99 -10.17
CA SER A 20 -24.56 34.44 -10.41
C SER A 20 -23.27 34.82 -11.11
N SER A 21 -23.42 35.32 -12.34
CA SER A 21 -22.39 35.95 -13.15
C SER A 21 -22.18 37.40 -12.71
N SER A 22 -20.96 37.89 -12.83
CA SER A 22 -20.71 39.32 -13.04
C SER A 22 -19.43 39.51 -13.82
N ASP A 23 -19.60 40.13 -14.97
CA ASP A 23 -18.61 40.54 -15.96
C ASP A 23 -18.18 41.98 -15.66
N SER A 24 -16.88 42.25 -15.78
CA SER A 24 -16.38 43.60 -16.04
C SER A 24 -14.98 43.51 -16.67
N GLY A 25 -14.92 43.76 -17.99
CA GLY A 25 -13.71 44.21 -18.70
C GLY A 25 -13.13 45.47 -18.06
N ILE A 26 -11.96 46.00 -18.41
CA ILE A 26 -11.26 46.26 -19.69
C ILE A 26 -9.83 46.64 -19.21
N GLU A 27 -8.69 46.41 -19.89
CA GLU A 27 -8.21 47.09 -21.08
C GLU A 27 -6.96 46.38 -21.63
N LEU A 28 -6.90 46.35 -22.96
CA LEU A 28 -5.73 45.98 -23.75
C LEU A 28 -4.77 47.17 -23.78
N ASN A 29 -3.47 46.93 -23.53
CA ASN A 29 -2.43 47.79 -24.09
C ASN A 29 -1.39 46.91 -24.80
N ASP A 30 -1.21 47.24 -26.07
CA ASP A 30 -0.41 46.56 -27.07
C ASP A 30 0.93 47.32 -27.22
N GLY A 31 2.08 46.63 -27.25
CA GLY A 31 3.36 47.33 -27.39
C GLY A 31 4.64 46.55 -27.10
N ILE A 32 4.96 45.60 -27.98
CA ILE A 32 6.29 45.22 -28.55
C ILE A 32 7.57 45.59 -27.76
N GLY A 33 8.41 44.58 -27.47
CA GLY A 33 9.88 44.76 -27.37
C GLY A 33 10.57 43.79 -26.40
N GLY A 34 11.28 42.78 -26.92
CA GLY A 34 11.91 41.74 -26.10
C GLY A 34 13.17 42.17 -25.33
N GLN A 35 13.45 41.46 -24.21
CA GLN A 35 14.76 40.91 -23.85
C GLN A 35 14.72 40.20 -22.47
N ARG A 36 15.20 38.95 -22.49
CA ARG A 36 16.00 38.21 -21.50
C ARG A 36 16.04 38.64 -20.00
N LEU A 37 15.98 37.56 -19.20
CA LEU A 37 16.74 37.27 -17.96
C LEU A 37 16.28 38.00 -16.68
N SER A 38 15.71 37.27 -15.73
CA SER A 38 16.41 36.50 -14.68
C SER A 38 16.74 37.38 -13.47
N SER A 39 15.97 37.21 -12.40
CA SER A 39 16.46 37.54 -11.05
C SER A 39 15.53 37.03 -9.94
N TYR A 40 16.02 35.99 -9.28
CA TYR A 40 15.98 35.76 -7.83
C TYR A 40 14.62 35.52 -7.14
N VAL A 41 14.21 34.24 -7.10
CA VAL A 41 13.59 33.68 -5.90
C VAL A 41 14.70 32.96 -5.13
N THR A 42 15.20 33.62 -4.08
CA THR A 42 16.17 33.04 -3.14
C THR A 42 15.43 32.02 -2.27
N ILE A 43 15.40 30.76 -2.70
CA ILE A 43 14.98 29.64 -1.84
C ILE A 43 16.22 29.20 -1.05
N ASP A 44 16.51 29.93 0.02
CA ASP A 44 17.50 29.56 1.03
C ASP A 44 16.91 28.50 1.98
N GLN A 45 16.46 27.38 1.43
CA GLN A 45 16.36 26.14 2.19
C GLN A 45 17.64 25.37 1.93
N PRO A 46 18.33 24.86 2.97
CA PRO A 46 19.42 23.95 2.74
C PRO A 46 18.81 22.72 2.09
N ILE A 47 19.05 22.55 0.79
CA ILE A 47 18.96 21.26 0.13
C ILE A 47 20.05 20.43 0.81
N LYS A 48 19.72 19.91 1.99
CA LYS A 48 20.52 18.90 2.68
C LYS A 48 20.56 17.78 1.67
N GLU A 49 21.70 17.61 1.02
CA GLU A 49 21.99 16.48 0.15
C GLU A 49 21.50 15.22 0.87
N MET A 50 20.30 14.76 0.51
CA MET A 50 19.71 13.61 1.15
C MET A 50 20.51 12.45 0.60
N THR A 51 21.51 12.03 1.36
CA THR A 51 22.24 10.78 1.10
C THR A 51 21.23 9.69 0.73
N SER A 52 21.60 8.80 -0.18
CA SER A 52 20.72 7.71 -0.65
C SER A 52 20.03 6.96 0.50
N GLY A 53 20.71 6.78 1.65
CA GLY A 53 20.13 6.20 2.86
C GLY A 53 19.00 7.04 3.50
N GLY A 54 19.11 8.36 3.52
CA GLY A 54 18.04 9.24 4.01
C GLY A 54 16.77 9.18 3.14
N LEU A 55 16.93 9.10 1.82
CA LEU A 55 15.81 8.93 0.89
C LEU A 55 15.09 7.59 1.09
N LEU A 56 15.85 6.52 1.30
CA LEU A 56 15.30 5.18 1.49
C LEU A 56 14.53 5.05 2.81
N ILE A 57 15.02 5.65 3.90
CA ILE A 57 14.30 5.73 5.17
C ILE A 57 12.97 6.47 5.02
N ARG A 58 12.94 7.62 4.32
CA ARG A 58 11.70 8.36 4.06
C ARG A 58 10.68 7.57 3.24
N ARG A 59 11.14 6.83 2.23
CA ARG A 59 10.25 5.93 1.46
C ARG A 59 9.67 4.81 2.32
N ALA A 60 10.49 4.19 3.16
CA ALA A 60 10.04 3.16 4.07
C ALA A 60 9.06 3.70 5.13
N GLU A 61 9.23 4.96 5.56
CA GLU A 61 8.32 5.67 6.46
C GLU A 61 6.94 5.81 5.80
N MET A 62 6.88 6.41 4.61
CA MET A 62 5.64 6.54 3.85
C MET A 62 4.96 5.20 3.59
N TYR A 63 5.75 4.18 3.24
CA TYR A 63 5.25 2.83 3.00
C TYR A 63 4.63 2.20 4.25
N GLN A 64 5.35 2.23 5.38
CA GLN A 64 4.87 1.63 6.62
C GLN A 64 3.64 2.36 7.15
N ASP A 65 3.61 3.69 7.03
CA ASP A 65 2.46 4.50 7.43
C ASP A 65 1.25 4.18 6.54
N TYR A 66 1.42 4.07 5.23
CA TYR A 66 0.35 3.61 4.32
C TYR A 66 -0.18 2.22 4.74
N MET A 67 0.70 1.22 4.89
CA MET A 67 0.30 -0.15 5.21
C MET A 67 -0.43 -0.28 6.57
N LYS A 68 -0.08 0.55 7.56
CA LYS A 68 -0.76 0.60 8.87
C LYS A 68 -2.23 1.00 8.78
N HIS A 69 -2.61 1.83 7.80
CA HIS A 69 -3.97 2.33 7.65
C HIS A 69 -4.90 1.33 6.96
N ILE A 70 -4.37 0.29 6.32
CA ILE A 70 -5.18 -0.72 5.63
C ILE A 70 -5.73 -1.71 6.66
N PRO A 71 -7.06 -1.80 6.86
CA PRO A 71 -7.65 -2.71 7.83
C PRO A 71 -7.55 -4.16 7.36
N ILE A 72 -7.40 -5.10 8.30
CA ILE A 72 -7.51 -6.53 8.01
C ILE A 72 -8.99 -6.86 7.71
N PRO A 73 -9.32 -7.60 6.63
CA PRO A 73 -10.71 -7.98 6.33
C PRO A 73 -11.39 -8.71 7.49
N ALA A 74 -12.60 -8.27 7.85
CA ALA A 74 -13.36 -8.86 8.96
C ALA A 74 -14.03 -10.18 8.55
N GLN A 75 -14.57 -10.25 7.34
CA GLN A 75 -15.17 -11.45 6.76
C GLN A 75 -14.10 -12.21 5.99
N ARG A 76 -13.79 -13.43 6.46
CA ARG A 76 -12.73 -14.32 5.94
C ARG A 76 -13.21 -15.77 5.96
N GLY A 77 -12.42 -16.69 5.40
CA GLY A 77 -12.73 -18.12 5.41
C GLY A 77 -13.08 -18.68 4.04
N SER A 78 -12.64 -18.02 2.98
CA SER A 78 -12.77 -18.56 1.62
C SER A 78 -11.86 -19.78 1.50
N ALA A 79 -12.41 -20.91 1.06
CA ALA A 79 -11.63 -22.10 0.79
C ALA A 79 -10.95 -21.98 -0.59
N ILE A 80 -9.95 -21.09 -0.69
CA ILE A 80 -9.21 -20.77 -1.92
C ILE A 80 -8.27 -21.94 -2.25
N PRO A 81 -8.45 -22.67 -3.37
CA PRO A 81 -7.49 -23.69 -3.80
C PRO A 81 -6.14 -23.07 -4.15
N PHE A 82 -5.03 -23.72 -3.82
CA PHE A 82 -3.68 -23.18 -4.02
C PHE A 82 -2.61 -24.27 -4.03
N SER A 83 -1.60 -24.10 -4.89
CA SER A 83 -0.44 -25.00 -4.97
C SER A 83 0.84 -24.43 -4.35
N SER A 84 0.86 -23.13 -4.03
CA SER A 84 2.00 -22.42 -3.44
C SER A 84 1.56 -21.23 -2.57
N TRP A 85 2.43 -20.80 -1.65
CA TRP A 85 2.18 -19.66 -0.78
C TRP A 85 2.13 -18.34 -1.53
N VAL A 86 3.04 -18.11 -2.48
CA VAL A 86 3.01 -16.93 -3.36
C VAL A 86 1.73 -16.93 -4.21
N GLY A 87 1.29 -18.11 -4.67
CA GLY A 87 0.03 -18.27 -5.39
C GLY A 87 -1.17 -17.89 -4.54
N LEU A 88 -1.26 -18.43 -3.32
CA LEU A 88 -2.32 -18.07 -2.37
C LEU A 88 -2.30 -16.56 -2.04
N GLY A 89 -1.11 -15.98 -1.84
CA GLY A 89 -0.95 -14.54 -1.61
C GLY A 89 -1.52 -13.70 -2.76
N LYS A 90 -1.32 -14.10 -4.02
CA LYS A 90 -1.93 -13.44 -5.19
C LYS A 90 -3.46 -13.54 -5.17
N SER A 91 -4.00 -14.73 -4.89
CA SER A 91 -5.45 -14.93 -4.80
C SER A 91 -6.08 -14.13 -3.67
N VAL A 92 -5.42 -14.04 -2.51
CA VAL A 92 -5.87 -13.22 -1.38
C VAL A 92 -5.91 -11.74 -1.78
N LYS A 93 -4.86 -11.21 -2.43
CA LYS A 93 -4.84 -9.82 -2.90
C LYS A 93 -6.00 -9.51 -3.84
N GLN A 94 -6.27 -10.41 -4.79
CA GLN A 94 -7.36 -10.25 -5.77
C GLN A 94 -8.73 -10.36 -5.12
N LEU A 95 -8.92 -11.30 -4.20
CA LEU A 95 -10.21 -11.53 -3.55
C LEU A 95 -10.60 -10.37 -2.63
N TYR A 96 -9.65 -9.89 -1.83
CA TYR A 96 -9.91 -8.85 -0.83
C TYR A 96 -9.59 -7.44 -1.31
N GLN A 97 -9.02 -7.30 -2.53
CA GLN A 97 -8.61 -6.04 -3.12
C GLN A 97 -7.72 -5.21 -2.18
N GLN A 98 -6.77 -5.88 -1.55
CA GLN A 98 -5.80 -5.27 -0.66
C GLN A 98 -4.38 -5.74 -0.96
N PRO A 99 -3.37 -4.86 -0.79
CA PRO A 99 -1.97 -5.27 -0.88
C PRO A 99 -1.58 -6.10 0.34
N LEU A 100 -0.56 -6.93 0.19
CA LEU A 100 0.13 -7.54 1.33
C LEU A 100 1.42 -6.77 1.61
N HIS A 101 1.83 -6.81 2.87
CA HIS A 101 3.06 -6.17 3.31
C HIS A 101 4.28 -6.81 2.64
N TYR A 102 5.33 -6.02 2.42
CA TYR A 102 6.61 -6.43 1.83
C TYR A 102 7.18 -7.64 2.56
N LEU A 103 7.20 -7.58 3.89
CA LEU A 103 7.66 -8.68 4.75
C LEU A 103 6.81 -9.95 4.59
N THR A 104 5.50 -9.80 4.38
CA THR A 104 4.61 -10.94 4.12
C THR A 104 4.92 -11.54 2.76
N ASN A 105 5.04 -10.74 1.71
CA ASN A 105 5.39 -11.21 0.37
C ASN A 105 6.73 -11.98 0.37
N ILE A 106 7.74 -11.47 1.08
CA ILE A 106 9.02 -12.18 1.25
C ILE A 106 8.85 -13.48 2.03
N LEU A 107 8.05 -13.49 3.09
CA LEU A 107 7.84 -14.70 3.88
C LEU A 107 7.17 -15.80 3.05
N LEU A 108 6.13 -15.46 2.28
CA LEU A 108 5.45 -16.40 1.38
C LEU A 108 6.43 -16.96 0.34
N TYR A 109 7.26 -16.10 -0.24
CA TYR A 109 8.31 -16.53 -1.17
C TYR A 109 9.30 -17.50 -0.49
N LYS A 110 9.77 -17.19 0.73
CA LYS A 110 10.67 -18.07 1.49
C LYS A 110 10.05 -19.42 1.81
N TRP A 111 8.78 -19.46 2.20
CA TRP A 111 8.08 -20.72 2.45
C TRP A 111 7.97 -21.58 1.20
N ASP A 112 7.77 -20.99 0.02
CA ASP A 112 7.81 -21.73 -1.24
C ASP A 112 9.22 -22.26 -1.55
N GLN A 113 10.26 -21.45 -1.35
CA GLN A 113 11.65 -21.88 -1.58
C GLN A 113 12.07 -23.02 -0.65
N GLN A 114 11.58 -23.04 0.60
CA GLN A 114 11.88 -24.09 1.57
C GLN A 114 11.35 -25.47 1.19
N ARG A 115 10.45 -25.57 0.21
CA ARG A 115 9.91 -26.85 -0.28
C ARG A 115 10.80 -27.53 -1.31
N ILE A 116 11.71 -26.78 -1.94
CA ILE A 116 12.60 -27.30 -2.98
C ILE A 116 13.56 -28.33 -2.37
N GLY A 117 13.63 -29.50 -2.98
CA GLY A 117 14.42 -30.64 -2.52
C GLY A 117 13.75 -31.49 -1.42
N SER A 118 12.49 -31.21 -1.07
CA SER A 118 11.71 -32.06 -0.15
C SER A 118 11.03 -33.22 -0.89
N GLU A 119 10.65 -34.26 -0.15
CA GLU A 119 9.90 -35.41 -0.72
C GLU A 119 8.55 -34.98 -1.34
N ASP A 120 7.92 -33.96 -0.74
CA ASP A 120 6.62 -33.40 -1.15
C ASP A 120 6.76 -32.11 -2.00
N GLU A 121 7.88 -31.90 -2.68
CA GLU A 121 8.14 -30.67 -3.48
C GLU A 121 7.01 -30.41 -4.48
N TYR A 122 6.53 -31.45 -5.17
CA TYR A 122 5.51 -31.35 -6.22
C TYR A 122 4.08 -31.57 -5.74
N THR A 123 3.89 -31.89 -4.46
CA THR A 123 2.57 -32.11 -3.87
C THR A 123 1.82 -30.76 -3.79
N PRO A 124 0.56 -30.63 -4.25
CA PRO A 124 -0.17 -29.37 -4.11
C PRO A 124 -0.34 -28.99 -2.64
N LEU A 125 -0.06 -27.72 -2.31
CA LEU A 125 0.03 -27.27 -0.91
C LEU A 125 -1.31 -27.33 -0.17
N ASP A 126 -2.43 -27.16 -0.87
CA ASP A 126 -3.79 -27.29 -0.33
C ASP A 126 -4.15 -28.72 0.12
N THR A 127 -3.41 -29.74 -0.34
CA THR A 127 -3.56 -31.12 0.15
C THR A 127 -2.83 -31.35 1.48
N MET A 128 -1.71 -30.65 1.69
CA MET A 128 -0.92 -30.73 2.93
C MET A 128 -1.50 -29.81 4.02
N MET A 129 -2.07 -28.67 3.61
CA MET A 129 -2.58 -27.66 4.53
C MET A 129 -3.93 -27.11 4.04
N HIS A 130 -4.95 -27.26 4.90
CA HIS A 130 -6.29 -26.82 4.59
C HIS A 130 -6.35 -25.31 4.22
N PRO A 131 -7.01 -24.93 3.10
CA PRO A 131 -7.09 -23.54 2.62
C PRO A 131 -7.46 -22.50 3.66
N CYS A 132 -8.49 -22.73 4.49
CA CYS A 132 -8.89 -21.77 5.52
C CYS A 132 -7.80 -21.53 6.58
N LYS A 133 -6.98 -22.55 6.91
CA LYS A 133 -5.86 -22.39 7.85
C LYS A 133 -4.71 -21.61 7.19
N ALA A 134 -4.45 -21.89 5.92
CA ALA A 134 -3.47 -21.18 5.10
C ALA A 134 -3.79 -19.68 5.04
N GLU A 135 -5.03 -19.36 4.65
CA GLU A 135 -5.54 -17.98 4.58
C GLU A 135 -5.47 -17.29 5.95
N ALA A 136 -5.94 -17.95 7.02
CA ALA A 136 -5.87 -17.39 8.37
C ALA A 136 -4.43 -17.08 8.78
N THR A 137 -3.48 -17.95 8.42
CA THR A 137 -2.06 -17.76 8.71
C THR A 137 -1.50 -16.51 8.02
N ILE A 138 -1.83 -16.31 6.74
CA ILE A 138 -1.43 -15.09 6.01
C ILE A 138 -1.96 -13.85 6.72
N TRP A 139 -3.24 -13.83 7.09
CA TRP A 139 -3.83 -12.65 7.74
C TRP A 139 -3.27 -12.37 9.13
N LEU A 140 -2.98 -13.41 9.93
CA LEU A 140 -2.37 -13.24 11.24
C LEU A 140 -0.95 -12.64 11.14
N VAL A 141 -0.15 -13.13 10.18
CA VAL A 141 1.19 -12.59 9.93
C VAL A 141 1.12 -11.18 9.34
N GLU A 142 0.20 -10.94 8.40
CA GLU A 142 -0.01 -9.63 7.79
C GLU A 142 -0.37 -8.58 8.84
N GLU A 143 -1.22 -8.92 9.81
CA GLU A 143 -1.57 -8.03 10.91
C GLU A 143 -0.35 -7.65 11.75
N VAL A 144 0.50 -8.63 12.10
CA VAL A 144 1.77 -8.37 12.79
C VAL A 144 2.62 -7.40 11.96
N HIS A 145 2.85 -7.70 10.69
CA HIS A 145 3.71 -6.87 9.84
C HIS A 145 3.18 -5.43 9.67
N ARG A 146 1.87 -5.25 9.48
CA ARG A 146 1.25 -3.92 9.38
C ARG A 146 1.37 -3.14 10.69
N ARG A 147 1.15 -3.79 11.84
CA ARG A 147 1.03 -3.11 13.14
C ARG A 147 2.37 -2.86 13.83
N THR A 148 3.32 -3.78 13.72
CA THR A 148 4.50 -3.78 14.62
C THR A 148 5.81 -3.42 13.93
N SER A 149 5.87 -3.46 12.60
CA SER A 149 7.11 -3.17 11.87
C SER A 149 7.46 -1.68 11.93
N SER A 150 8.72 -1.36 12.21
CA SER A 150 9.24 0.02 12.12
C SER A 150 9.75 0.31 10.72
N HIS A 151 9.59 1.55 10.26
CA HIS A 151 10.11 1.96 8.96
C HIS A 151 11.64 1.88 8.88
N TYR A 152 12.36 2.07 10.00
CA TYR A 152 13.81 1.84 10.06
C TYR A 152 14.18 0.39 9.78
N HIS A 153 13.39 -0.57 10.29
CA HIS A 153 13.61 -1.98 10.01
C HIS A 153 13.39 -2.30 8.52
N VAL A 154 12.29 -1.81 7.94
CA VAL A 154 11.99 -1.96 6.52
C VAL A 154 13.09 -1.35 5.65
N ALA A 155 13.53 -0.12 5.98
CA ALA A 155 14.62 0.56 5.27
C ALA A 155 15.93 -0.23 5.32
N LYS A 156 16.29 -0.77 6.48
CA LYS A 156 17.50 -1.60 6.63
C LYS A 156 17.45 -2.84 5.73
N ILE A 157 16.29 -3.47 5.60
CA ILE A 157 16.12 -4.64 4.73
C ILE A 157 16.20 -4.21 3.25
N TRP A 158 15.48 -3.17 2.86
CA TRP A 158 15.52 -2.64 1.49
C TRP A 158 16.91 -2.17 1.06
N GLN A 159 17.71 -1.63 1.98
CA GLN A 159 19.11 -1.30 1.70
C GLN A 159 19.95 -2.53 1.36
N SER A 160 19.61 -3.69 1.93
CA SER A 160 20.30 -4.96 1.71
C SER A 160 19.73 -5.74 0.51
N ASP A 161 18.58 -5.32 -0.03
CA ASP A 161 17.85 -5.98 -1.10
C ASP A 161 17.62 -5.01 -2.28
N PRO A 162 18.50 -5.02 -3.30
CA PRO A 162 18.35 -4.16 -4.48
C PRO A 162 17.04 -4.39 -5.25
N MET A 163 16.44 -5.59 -5.11
CA MET A 163 15.21 -5.98 -5.81
C MET A 163 13.96 -5.88 -4.93
N HIS A 164 14.03 -5.18 -3.79
CA HIS A 164 12.92 -5.08 -2.83
C HIS A 164 11.59 -4.61 -3.46
N HIS A 165 11.67 -3.77 -4.49
CA HIS A 165 10.52 -3.24 -5.21
C HIS A 165 9.66 -4.34 -5.87
N ALA A 166 10.23 -5.51 -6.18
CA ALA A 166 9.48 -6.66 -6.72
C ALA A 166 8.48 -7.26 -5.71
N PHE A 167 8.67 -6.99 -4.42
CA PHE A 167 7.82 -7.49 -3.33
C PHE A 167 6.93 -6.40 -2.71
N VAL A 168 7.01 -5.16 -3.22
CA VAL A 168 6.11 -4.07 -2.83
C VAL A 168 4.95 -4.07 -3.81
N ASP A 169 3.74 -4.35 -3.32
CA ASP A 169 2.55 -4.34 -4.17
C ASP A 169 2.21 -2.91 -4.59
N SER A 170 1.75 -2.75 -5.83
CA SER A 170 1.17 -1.50 -6.30
C SER A 170 -0.01 -1.10 -5.42
N ILE A 171 -0.13 0.19 -5.15
CA ILE A 171 -1.28 0.75 -4.45
C ILE A 171 -2.52 0.44 -5.28
N PHE A 172 -3.46 -0.30 -4.70
CA PHE A 172 -4.77 -0.49 -5.31
C PHE A 172 -5.43 0.88 -5.42
N PRO A 173 -5.79 1.36 -6.63
CA PRO A 173 -6.52 2.61 -6.75
C PRO A 173 -7.82 2.46 -5.96
N GLN A 174 -8.02 3.35 -4.99
CA GLN A 174 -9.34 3.50 -4.37
C GLN A 174 -10.29 4.01 -5.47
N LEU A 175 -11.34 3.24 -5.75
CA LEU A 175 -12.49 3.71 -6.51
C LEU A 175 -13.24 4.77 -5.69
#